data_AF-A0A6G2QT29-F1
#
_entry.id   AF-A0A6G2QT29-F1
#
_cell.length_a   1.000
_cell.length_b   1.000
_cell.length_c   1.000
_cell.angle_alpha   90.00
_cell.angle_beta   90.00
_cell.angle_gamma   90.00
#
_symmetry.space_group_name_H-M   'P 1'
#
loop_
_entity.id
_entity.type
_entity.pdbx_description
1 polymer ?
#
loop_
_entity_poly.entity_id
_entity_poly.type
_entity_poly.pdbx_seq_one_letter_code
_entity_poly.pdbx_strand_id
1 'polypeptide(L)'
;MQGSPVPNEHETVGAYALGILDDAEATAFEAHLASCEWCAQQLDELAGMEPMLAALADLPGAGTPAVGESLSAKPSPRVVEKLVDEVAERRARKRRRNFYMVAAAGALIVSGPFVAVAASGGGDEGGGGSGTGRTLAANPAKAAFDSTSDKISATDPGTKVSATVALEEKTWGTGTVLELRNVTGPQKCSLIAVGKNGERETVTSWSVPDRGYGLPDAKTDKARQPLYIQGGAAFEPNEIDHFQVMTFDGKLLVEVDA
;
A
#
# COMPACT_ATOMS: atom_id res chain seq x y z
N MET A 1 17.45 8.79 -25.01
CA MET A 1 17.10 9.74 -23.95
C MET A 1 15.60 9.60 -23.72
N GLN A 2 15.18 8.71 -22.82
CA GLN A 2 13.77 8.51 -22.49
C GLN A 2 13.62 8.60 -20.97
N GLY A 3 12.77 9.55 -20.55
CA GLY A 3 12.53 9.94 -19.16
C GLY A 3 12.08 8.77 -18.30
N SER A 4 12.43 8.84 -17.02
CA SER A 4 11.93 7.92 -16.01
C SER A 4 10.40 8.08 -15.86
N PRO A 5 9.67 7.06 -15.40
CA PRO A 5 8.25 7.21 -15.12
C PRO A 5 8.09 8.26 -14.03
N VAL A 6 7.37 9.34 -14.34
CA VAL A 6 7.11 10.45 -13.43
C VAL A 6 6.39 9.88 -12.19
N PRO A 7 6.89 10.11 -10.96
CA PRO A 7 6.12 9.85 -9.75
C PRO A 7 4.81 10.65 -9.78
N ASN A 8 3.86 10.35 -8.89
CA ASN A 8 2.55 11.03 -8.86
C ASN A 8 2.76 12.56 -8.96
N GLU A 9 2.23 13.21 -10.01
CA GLU A 9 2.53 14.62 -10.32
C GLU A 9 2.14 15.55 -9.16
N HIS A 10 1.18 15.14 -8.33
CA HIS A 10 0.80 15.83 -7.10
C HIS A 10 1.86 15.79 -5.99
N GLU A 11 2.74 14.79 -5.97
CA GLU A 11 3.86 14.69 -5.01
C GLU A 11 5.06 15.57 -5.43
N THR A 12 5.06 16.09 -6.66
CA THR A 12 6.19 16.85 -7.22
C THR A 12 6.10 18.36 -7.01
N VAL A 13 4.98 18.90 -6.50
CA VAL A 13 4.78 20.34 -6.28
C VAL A 13 5.83 20.95 -5.35
N GLY A 14 6.21 20.25 -4.27
CA GLY A 14 7.25 20.72 -3.36
C GLY A 14 8.65 20.69 -3.99
N ALA A 15 8.94 19.70 -4.83
CA ALA A 15 10.22 19.62 -5.54
C ALA A 15 10.35 20.70 -6.62
N TYR A 16 9.24 21.05 -7.28
CA TYR A 16 9.17 22.16 -8.23
C TYR A 16 9.39 23.50 -7.52
N ALA A 17 8.69 23.76 -6.41
CA ALA A 17 8.85 25.00 -5.63
C ALA A 17 10.28 25.19 -5.09
N LEU A 18 10.96 24.10 -4.70
CA LEU A 18 12.34 24.14 -4.24
C LEU A 18 13.39 24.18 -5.38
N GLY A 19 12.97 24.12 -6.65
CA GLY A 19 13.86 24.14 -7.81
C GLY A 19 14.75 22.90 -7.94
N ILE A 20 14.31 21.74 -7.44
CA ILE A 20 15.09 20.48 -7.40
C ILE A 20 14.82 19.60 -8.63
N LEU A 21 13.75 19.85 -9.37
CA LEU A 21 13.38 19.07 -10.57
C LEU A 21 14.35 19.35 -11.75
N ASP A 22 14.58 18.33 -12.57
CA ASP A 22 15.28 18.50 -13.84
C ASP A 22 14.37 19.15 -14.91
N ASP A 23 14.96 19.67 -16.00
CA ASP A 23 14.23 20.41 -17.04
C ASP A 23 13.06 19.62 -17.65
N ALA A 24 13.20 18.30 -17.77
CA ALA A 24 12.17 17.45 -18.35
C ALA A 24 11.03 17.20 -17.36
N GLU A 25 11.35 17.00 -16.08
CA GLU A 25 10.38 16.86 -15.00
C GLU A 25 9.62 18.17 -14.74
N ALA A 26 10.31 19.31 -14.78
CA ALA A 26 9.69 20.64 -14.65
C ALA A 26 8.69 20.91 -15.80
N THR A 27 9.08 20.65 -17.05
CA THR A 27 8.19 20.82 -18.21
C THR A 27 6.93 19.95 -18.11
N ALA A 28 7.08 18.70 -17.66
CA ALA A 28 5.95 17.80 -17.46
C ALA A 28 5.01 18.30 -16.34
N PHE A 29 5.58 18.79 -15.24
CA PHE A 29 4.81 19.34 -14.14
C PHE A 29 4.07 20.64 -14.52
N GLU A 30 4.67 21.50 -15.33
CA GLU A 30 4.01 22.72 -15.84
C GLU A 30 2.80 22.41 -16.73
N ALA A 31 2.92 21.37 -17.57
CA ALA A 31 1.79 20.89 -18.37
C ALA A 31 0.63 20.39 -17.50
N HIS A 32 0.94 19.71 -16.38
CA HIS A 32 -0.06 19.29 -15.40
C HIS A 32 -0.70 20.48 -14.67
N LEU A 33 0.13 21.43 -14.22
CA LEU A 33 -0.28 22.65 -13.52
C LEU A 33 -1.32 23.44 -14.31
N ALA A 34 -1.19 23.51 -15.63
CA ALA A 34 -2.16 24.18 -16.51
C ALA A 34 -3.57 23.58 -16.46
N SER A 35 -3.73 22.37 -15.91
CA SER A 35 -5.00 21.63 -15.87
C SER A 35 -5.46 21.23 -14.46
N CYS A 36 -4.66 21.47 -13.42
CA CYS A 36 -4.97 21.05 -12.05
C CYS A 36 -4.98 22.22 -11.07
N GLU A 37 -6.18 22.63 -10.67
CA GLU A 37 -6.41 23.74 -9.73
C GLU A 37 -5.85 23.46 -8.33
N TRP A 38 -5.87 22.20 -7.89
CA TRP A 38 -5.30 21.81 -6.59
C TRP A 38 -3.78 22.02 -6.53
N CYS A 39 -3.05 21.65 -7.60
CA CYS A 39 -1.60 21.88 -7.69
C CYS A 39 -1.27 23.37 -7.75
N ALA A 40 -2.09 24.17 -8.45
CA ALA A 40 -1.91 25.62 -8.52
C ALA A 40 -2.10 26.26 -7.14
N GLN A 41 -3.12 25.85 -6.39
CA GLN A 41 -3.38 26.37 -5.05
C GLN A 41 -2.29 25.97 -4.04
N GLN A 42 -1.80 24.74 -4.10
CA GLN A 42 -0.67 24.31 -3.28
C GLN A 42 0.62 25.09 -3.59
N LEU A 43 0.89 25.37 -4.86
CA LEU A 43 2.05 26.17 -5.25
C LEU A 43 1.95 27.62 -4.74
N ASP A 44 0.75 28.21 -4.77
CA ASP A 44 0.50 29.56 -4.24
C ASP A 44 0.68 29.62 -2.72
N GLU A 45 0.20 28.60 -1.98
CA GLU A 45 0.44 28.47 -0.54
C GLU A 45 1.94 28.43 -0.20
N LEU A 46 2.73 27.68 -0.98
CA LEU A 46 4.18 27.59 -0.82
C LEU A 46 4.88 28.92 -1.16
N ALA A 47 4.49 29.57 -2.26
CA ALA A 47 5.01 30.88 -2.65
C ALA A 47 4.70 31.96 -1.60
N GLY A 48 3.56 31.85 -0.90
CA GLY A 48 3.19 32.72 0.22
C GLY A 48 4.16 32.66 1.41
N MET A 49 4.93 31.59 1.56
CA MET A 49 5.92 31.43 2.64
C MET A 49 7.29 32.00 2.28
N GLU A 50 7.64 32.09 0.99
CA GLU A 50 8.91 32.64 0.50
C GLU A 50 9.23 34.06 1.02
N PRO A 51 8.31 35.05 0.98
CA PRO A 51 8.61 36.40 1.48
C PRO A 51 8.83 36.41 3.01
N MET A 52 8.19 35.51 3.75
CA MET A 52 8.41 35.37 5.20
C MET A 52 9.79 34.79 5.48
N LEU A 53 10.21 33.78 4.72
CA LEU A 53 11.53 33.17 4.82
C LEU A 53 12.65 34.14 4.37
N ALA A 54 12.40 34.95 3.33
CA ALA A 54 13.31 36.01 2.90
C ALA A 54 13.49 37.09 3.99
N ALA A 55 12.40 37.52 4.62
CA ALA A 55 12.46 38.46 5.74
C ALA A 55 13.24 37.90 6.96
N LEU A 56 13.17 36.57 7.16
CA LEU A 56 13.98 35.88 8.16
C LEU A 56 15.46 35.82 7.78
N ALA A 57 15.79 35.64 6.50
CA ALA A 57 17.17 35.63 6.02
C ALA A 57 17.87 37.00 6.17
N ASP A 58 17.12 38.09 6.05
CA ASP A 58 17.63 39.47 6.19
C ASP A 58 17.80 39.93 7.66
N LEU A 59 17.36 39.12 8.64
CA LEU A 59 17.56 39.45 10.06
C LEU A 59 19.04 39.24 10.46
N PRO A 60 19.71 40.26 11.03
CA PRO A 60 21.07 40.12 11.53
C PRO A 60 21.10 39.10 12.68
N GLY A 61 21.73 37.94 12.45
CA GLY A 61 21.82 36.82 13.39
C GLY A 61 21.10 35.54 12.96
N ALA A 62 20.22 35.60 11.94
CA ALA A 62 19.53 34.43 11.38
C ALA A 62 20.46 33.49 10.57
N GLY A 63 21.63 33.98 10.16
CA GLY A 63 22.69 33.17 9.52
C GLY A 63 23.58 32.38 10.50
N THR A 64 23.23 32.29 11.78
CA THR A 64 23.96 31.41 12.70
C THR A 64 23.45 29.97 12.54
N PRO A 65 24.31 28.99 12.19
CA PRO A 65 23.88 27.59 11.97
C PRO A 65 23.22 26.96 13.20
N ALA A 66 23.33 27.57 14.38
CA ALA A 66 22.77 27.08 15.63
C ALA A 66 21.23 26.99 15.65
N VAL A 67 20.51 27.87 14.95
CA VAL A 67 19.02 27.84 14.97
C VAL A 67 18.49 26.77 14.01
N GLY A 68 19.12 26.61 12.85
CA GLY A 68 18.82 25.50 11.93
C GLY A 68 19.17 24.14 12.52
N GLU A 69 20.24 24.05 13.31
CA GLU A 69 20.68 22.81 13.98
C GLU A 69 19.83 22.45 15.21
N SER A 70 19.12 23.43 15.79
CA SER A 70 18.20 23.21 16.93
C SER A 70 16.77 22.89 16.49
N LEU A 71 16.34 23.36 15.30
CA LEU A 71 15.02 23.08 14.74
C LEU A 71 15.02 21.89 13.76
N SER A 72 16.17 21.59 13.16
CA SER A 72 16.37 20.36 12.42
C SER A 72 16.88 19.31 13.41
N ALA A 73 16.01 18.38 13.82
CA ALA A 73 16.45 17.12 14.40
C ALA A 73 17.23 16.35 13.32
N LYS A 74 18.49 16.76 13.08
CA LYS A 74 19.35 16.21 12.04
C LYS A 74 19.58 14.75 12.43
N PRO A 75 19.03 13.78 11.68
CA PRO A 75 19.29 12.39 11.95
C PRO A 75 20.79 12.17 11.86
N SER A 76 21.34 11.30 12.70
CA SER A 76 22.79 11.00 12.65
C SER A 76 23.21 10.67 11.21
N PRO A 77 24.42 11.06 10.76
CA PRO A 77 24.84 10.92 9.36
C PRO A 77 24.63 9.52 8.78
N ARG A 78 24.78 8.49 9.61
CA ARG A 78 24.55 7.08 9.24
C ARG A 78 23.10 6.75 8.92
N VAL A 79 22.14 7.41 9.56
CA VAL A 79 20.71 7.23 9.29
C VAL A 79 20.33 7.92 7.99
N VAL A 80 20.90 9.10 7.71
CA VAL A 80 20.71 9.78 6.44
C VAL A 80 21.30 8.96 5.29
N GLU A 81 22.55 8.51 5.41
CA GLU A 81 23.20 7.66 4.42
C GLU A 81 22.39 6.39 4.17
N LYS A 82 21.93 5.69 5.23
CA LYS A 82 21.07 4.51 5.06
C LYS A 82 19.75 4.80 4.37
N LEU A 83 19.09 5.91 4.70
CA LEU A 83 17.80 6.25 4.08
C LEU A 83 17.97 6.69 2.62
N VAL A 84 19.04 7.41 2.31
CA VAL A 84 19.36 7.83 0.93
C VAL A 84 19.78 6.62 0.10
N ASP A 85 20.59 5.71 0.65
CA ASP A 85 20.98 4.46 0.00
C ASP A 85 19.78 3.53 -0.20
N GLU A 86 18.90 3.38 0.80
CA GLU A 86 17.68 2.57 0.70
C GLU A 86 16.75 3.14 -0.39
N VAL A 87 16.57 4.47 -0.44
CA VAL A 87 15.77 5.12 -1.49
C VAL A 87 16.42 4.96 -2.86
N ALA A 88 17.75 5.10 -2.96
CA ALA A 88 18.50 4.92 -4.19
C ALA A 88 18.43 3.46 -4.70
N GLU A 89 18.58 2.47 -3.81
CA GLU A 89 18.45 1.05 -4.13
C GLU A 89 17.03 0.69 -4.55
N ARG A 90 16.01 1.20 -3.84
CA ARG A 90 14.60 0.99 -4.18
C ARG A 90 14.27 1.60 -5.54
N ARG A 91 14.80 2.81 -5.84
CA ARG A 91 14.67 3.48 -7.14
C ARG A 91 15.41 2.71 -8.23
N ALA A 92 16.62 2.21 -7.96
CA ALA A 92 17.40 1.40 -8.89
C ALA A 92 16.73 0.05 -9.20
N ARG A 93 16.18 -0.63 -8.19
CA ARG A 93 15.46 -1.90 -8.35
C ARG A 93 14.16 -1.72 -9.14
N LYS A 94 13.42 -0.65 -8.88
CA LYS A 94 12.24 -0.27 -9.67
C LYS A 94 12.62 0.07 -11.12
N ARG A 95 13.73 0.80 -11.32
CA ARG A 95 14.24 1.15 -12.66
C ARG A 95 14.67 -0.09 -13.44
N ARG A 96 15.40 -1.03 -12.81
CA ARG A 96 15.76 -2.33 -13.43
C ARG A 96 14.51 -3.13 -13.80
N ARG A 97 13.52 -3.22 -12.89
CA ARG A 97 12.25 -3.91 -13.15
C ARG A 97 11.46 -3.30 -14.31
N ASN A 98 11.39 -1.97 -14.39
CA ASN A 98 10.79 -1.29 -15.53
C ASN A 98 11.60 -1.47 -16.82
N PHE A 99 12.93 -1.50 -16.74
CA PHE A 99 13.78 -1.76 -17.90
C PHE A 99 13.57 -3.17 -18.45
N TYR A 100 13.41 -4.18 -17.59
CA TYR A 100 13.03 -5.54 -18.01
C TYR A 100 11.62 -5.59 -18.62
N MET A 101 10.67 -4.80 -18.12
CA MET A 101 9.32 -4.72 -18.68
C MET A 101 9.29 -4.02 -20.06
N VAL A 102 10.09 -2.97 -20.26
CA VAL A 102 10.24 -2.29 -21.56
C VAL A 102 11.01 -3.16 -22.56
N ALA A 103 12.02 -3.92 -22.11
CA ALA A 103 12.70 -4.91 -22.94
C ALA A 103 11.76 -6.05 -23.39
N ALA A 104 10.85 -6.50 -22.50
CA ALA A 104 9.82 -7.48 -22.85
C ALA A 104 8.80 -6.94 -23.87
N ALA A 105 8.43 -5.66 -23.80
CA ALA A 105 7.58 -5.02 -24.81
C ALA A 105 8.28 -4.87 -26.17
N GLY A 106 9.59 -4.59 -26.20
CA GLY A 106 10.37 -4.57 -27.44
C GLY A 106 10.53 -5.95 -28.09
N ALA A 107 10.70 -7.00 -27.28
CA ALA A 107 10.77 -8.38 -27.77
C ALA A 107 9.46 -8.84 -28.42
N LEU A 108 8.30 -8.47 -27.84
CA LEU A 108 6.98 -8.82 -28.38
C LEU A 108 6.61 -8.08 -29.68
N ILE A 109 7.28 -6.96 -30.00
CA ILE A 109 7.05 -6.22 -31.25
C ILE A 109 7.89 -6.79 -32.40
N VAL A 110 9.03 -7.43 -32.11
CA VAL A 110 9.87 -8.08 -33.14
C VAL A 110 9.49 -9.55 -33.35
N SER A 111 8.94 -10.23 -32.34
CA SER A 111 8.43 -11.61 -32.47
C SER A 111 6.90 -11.64 -32.57
N GLY A 112 6.36 -11.12 -33.67
CA GLY A 112 5.03 -11.54 -34.15
C GLY A 112 5.00 -13.05 -34.49
N PRO A 113 3.80 -13.63 -34.68
CA PRO A 113 3.48 -15.02 -34.36
C PRO A 113 4.06 -16.01 -35.39
N PHE A 114 5.27 -16.49 -35.17
CA PHE A 114 5.88 -17.55 -36.00
C PHE A 114 6.87 -18.42 -35.21
N VAL A 115 6.39 -19.13 -34.18
CA VAL A 115 7.00 -20.42 -33.79
C VAL A 115 5.89 -21.38 -33.33
N ALA A 116 4.97 -21.66 -34.24
CA ALA A 116 4.40 -23.00 -34.30
C ALA A 116 5.34 -23.83 -35.16
N VAL A 117 5.63 -25.05 -34.69
CA VAL A 117 6.35 -26.16 -35.36
C VAL A 117 7.84 -26.32 -34.97
N ALA A 118 8.08 -27.53 -34.45
CA ALA A 118 9.33 -28.29 -34.41
C ALA A 118 10.33 -28.02 -33.27
N ALA A 119 10.17 -28.78 -32.18
CA ALA A 119 11.23 -29.66 -31.71
C ALA A 119 10.62 -30.80 -30.86
N SER A 120 10.06 -31.79 -31.56
CA SER A 120 9.88 -33.13 -31.03
C SER A 120 11.20 -33.90 -31.18
N GLY A 121 11.65 -34.49 -30.07
CA GLY A 121 12.77 -35.42 -30.00
C GLY A 121 13.55 -35.19 -28.71
N GLY A 122 13.59 -36.08 -27.73
CA GLY A 122 13.01 -37.40 -27.52
C GLY A 122 13.59 -37.90 -26.18
N GLY A 123 12.85 -38.74 -25.45
CA GLY A 123 13.36 -39.41 -24.25
C GLY A 123 12.31 -39.57 -23.15
N ASP A 124 11.72 -40.76 -23.13
CA ASP A 124 10.82 -41.35 -22.13
C ASP A 124 11.10 -40.99 -20.66
N GLU A 125 10.05 -40.68 -19.87
CA GLU A 125 9.32 -41.64 -19.01
C GLU A 125 8.59 -40.91 -17.84
N GLY A 126 7.26 -41.06 -17.79
CA GLY A 126 6.49 -41.14 -16.53
C GLY A 126 6.08 -39.86 -15.79
N GLY A 127 4.81 -39.47 -15.92
CA GLY A 127 4.09 -38.74 -14.86
C GLY A 127 3.12 -37.68 -15.37
N GLY A 128 1.81 -37.98 -15.34
CA GLY A 128 0.72 -37.11 -15.82
C GLY A 128 0.73 -35.72 -15.20
N GLY A 129 1.19 -34.74 -15.97
CA GLY A 129 1.06 -33.32 -15.67
C GLY A 129 -0.38 -32.86 -15.92
N SER A 130 -1.17 -32.79 -14.85
CA SER A 130 -2.40 -31.99 -14.82
C SER A 130 -2.03 -30.54 -15.12
N GLY A 131 -2.39 -30.07 -16.31
CA GLY A 131 -2.32 -28.67 -16.69
C GLY A 131 -3.23 -27.87 -15.78
N THR A 132 -2.70 -27.36 -14.68
CA THR A 132 -3.38 -26.36 -13.86
C THR A 132 -3.29 -25.02 -14.60
N GLY A 133 -4.23 -24.80 -15.52
CA GLY A 133 -4.63 -23.46 -15.89
C GLY A 133 -5.05 -22.73 -14.61
N ARG A 134 -4.18 -21.88 -14.06
CA ARG A 134 -4.50 -21.01 -12.93
C ARG A 134 -5.53 -19.99 -13.42
N THR A 135 -6.81 -20.32 -13.28
CA THR A 135 -7.90 -19.35 -13.33
C THR A 135 -7.63 -18.31 -12.25
N LEU A 136 -7.39 -17.06 -12.64
CA LEU A 136 -7.28 -15.96 -11.68
C LEU A 136 -8.64 -15.82 -10.98
N ALA A 137 -8.67 -16.05 -9.66
CA ALA A 137 -9.90 -15.95 -8.89
C ALA A 137 -10.46 -14.52 -8.96
N ALA A 138 -11.78 -14.39 -9.17
CA ALA A 138 -12.47 -13.10 -9.20
C ALA A 138 -12.33 -12.30 -7.89
N ASN A 139 -11.99 -12.97 -6.79
CA ASN A 139 -11.60 -12.35 -5.53
C ASN A 139 -10.44 -13.14 -4.87
N PRO A 140 -9.19 -12.68 -4.97
CA PRO A 140 -8.03 -13.40 -4.43
C PRO A 140 -8.04 -13.48 -2.90
N ALA A 141 -8.57 -12.47 -2.20
CA ALA A 141 -8.69 -12.50 -0.74
C ALA A 141 -9.67 -13.59 -0.29
N LYS A 142 -10.82 -13.72 -0.97
CA LYS A 142 -11.77 -14.81 -0.69
C LYS A 142 -11.14 -16.19 -0.94
N ALA A 143 -10.44 -16.36 -2.06
CA ALA A 143 -9.81 -17.64 -2.39
C ALA A 143 -8.76 -18.04 -1.33
N ALA A 144 -7.95 -17.09 -0.86
CA ALA A 144 -7.00 -17.33 0.22
C ALA A 144 -7.72 -17.70 1.52
N PHE A 145 -8.77 -16.96 1.90
CA PHE A 145 -9.59 -17.27 3.06
C PHE A 145 -10.18 -18.70 3.00
N ASP A 146 -10.72 -19.09 1.85
CA ASP A 146 -11.33 -20.42 1.67
C ASP A 146 -10.28 -21.55 1.74
N SER A 147 -9.01 -21.26 1.39
CA SER A 147 -7.91 -22.23 1.40
C SER A 147 -7.20 -22.39 2.75
N THR A 148 -7.32 -21.42 3.66
CA THR A 148 -6.70 -21.46 4.99
C THR A 148 -7.57 -22.26 5.96
N SER A 149 -7.00 -23.21 6.69
CA SER A 149 -7.75 -24.03 7.67
C SER A 149 -7.84 -23.39 9.05
N ASP A 150 -6.80 -22.69 9.48
CA ASP A 150 -6.76 -22.06 10.80
C ASP A 150 -7.57 -20.76 10.78
N LYS A 151 -8.67 -20.76 11.53
CA LYS A 151 -9.65 -19.66 11.56
C LYS A 151 -10.22 -19.49 12.95
N ILE A 152 -10.14 -18.27 13.43
CA ILE A 152 -10.75 -17.81 14.68
C ILE A 152 -11.91 -16.89 14.34
N SER A 153 -12.99 -16.94 15.13
CA SER A 153 -14.22 -16.19 14.83
C SER A 153 -14.86 -15.65 16.10
N ALA A 154 -15.42 -14.45 15.99
CA ALA A 154 -16.26 -13.89 17.02
C ALA A 154 -17.39 -13.05 16.43
N THR A 155 -18.43 -12.82 17.23
CA THR A 155 -19.52 -11.91 16.91
C THR A 155 -19.82 -11.06 18.12
N ASP A 156 -19.76 -9.74 17.97
CA ASP A 156 -20.02 -8.84 19.07
C ASP A 156 -21.53 -8.77 19.38
N PRO A 157 -21.96 -8.95 20.64
CA PRO A 157 -23.38 -8.96 20.98
C PRO A 157 -24.03 -7.58 20.91
N GLY A 158 -23.28 -6.48 20.99
CA GLY A 158 -23.80 -5.11 20.94
C GLY A 158 -23.93 -4.58 19.51
N THR A 159 -22.84 -4.64 18.75
CA THR A 159 -22.79 -4.16 17.36
C THR A 159 -23.36 -5.17 16.37
N LYS A 160 -23.44 -6.46 16.74
CA LYS A 160 -23.79 -7.59 15.87
C LYS A 160 -22.82 -7.78 14.70
N VAL A 161 -21.65 -7.15 14.73
CA VAL A 161 -20.59 -7.37 13.74
C VAL A 161 -19.96 -8.73 13.97
N SER A 162 -19.78 -9.49 12.90
CA SER A 162 -19.15 -10.81 12.93
C SER A 162 -17.86 -10.77 12.12
N ALA A 163 -16.78 -11.26 12.72
CA ALA A 163 -15.46 -11.33 12.11
C ALA A 163 -14.91 -12.76 12.22
N THR A 164 -14.34 -13.24 11.12
CA THR A 164 -13.51 -14.45 11.08
C THR A 164 -12.14 -14.07 10.56
N VAL A 165 -11.09 -14.37 11.31
CA VAL A 165 -9.71 -14.14 10.90
C VAL A 165 -9.10 -15.49 10.58
N ALA A 166 -8.69 -15.68 9.32
CA ALA A 166 -7.89 -16.81 8.90
C ALA A 166 -6.41 -16.48 9.10
N LEU A 167 -5.66 -17.40 9.71
CA LEU A 167 -4.26 -17.20 10.08
C LEU A 167 -3.35 -18.12 9.25
N GLU A 168 -2.23 -17.59 8.80
CA GLU A 168 -1.19 -18.34 8.12
C GLU A 168 0.18 -17.92 8.65
N GLU A 169 0.91 -18.87 9.21
CA GLU A 169 2.28 -18.64 9.66
C GLU A 169 3.19 -18.32 8.47
N LYS A 170 4.03 -17.28 8.63
CA LYS A 170 5.00 -16.83 7.63
C LYS A 170 6.35 -16.63 8.30
N THR A 171 7.42 -16.68 7.52
CA THR A 171 8.77 -16.41 8.03
C THR A 171 8.98 -14.98 8.50
N TRP A 172 8.05 -14.08 8.22
CA TRP A 172 8.07 -12.67 8.62
C TRP A 172 7.03 -12.34 9.70
N GLY A 173 6.27 -13.31 10.20
CA GLY A 173 5.19 -13.12 11.17
C GLY A 173 3.92 -13.86 10.77
N THR A 174 2.78 -13.19 10.86
CA THR A 174 1.46 -13.78 10.60
C THR A 174 0.78 -13.14 9.41
N GLY A 175 0.49 -13.95 8.38
CA GLY A 175 -0.43 -13.58 7.32
C GLY A 175 -1.87 -13.79 7.77
N THR A 176 -2.74 -12.82 7.46
CA THR A 176 -4.15 -12.87 7.85
C THR A 176 -5.05 -12.67 6.65
N VAL A 177 -6.24 -13.28 6.71
CA VAL A 177 -7.37 -12.90 5.87
C VAL A 177 -8.61 -12.73 6.74
N LEU A 178 -9.18 -11.53 6.73
CA LEU A 178 -10.41 -11.20 7.45
C LEU A 178 -11.62 -11.44 6.55
N GLU A 179 -12.61 -12.19 7.04
CA GLU A 179 -14.01 -12.14 6.60
C GLU A 179 -14.80 -11.29 7.59
N LEU A 180 -15.49 -10.25 7.10
CA LEU A 180 -16.26 -9.34 7.94
C LEU A 180 -17.71 -9.23 7.44
N ARG A 181 -18.65 -9.34 8.38
CA ARG A 181 -20.09 -9.32 8.14
C ARG A 181 -20.82 -8.32 9.03
N ASN A 182 -21.99 -7.91 8.55
CA ASN A 182 -22.93 -7.04 9.24
C ASN A 182 -22.33 -5.68 9.66
N VAL A 183 -21.53 -5.07 8.77
CA VAL A 183 -20.92 -3.75 9.02
C VAL A 183 -21.59 -2.71 8.13
N THR A 184 -22.10 -1.66 8.76
CA THR A 184 -22.72 -0.51 8.11
C THR A 184 -21.70 0.58 7.82
N GLY A 185 -21.97 1.39 6.80
CA GLY A 185 -21.16 2.57 6.47
C GLY A 185 -22.01 3.84 6.42
N PRO A 186 -21.40 5.00 6.12
CA PRO A 186 -19.98 5.16 5.78
C PRO A 186 -19.07 5.24 7.02
N GLN A 187 -17.94 4.53 6.98
CA GLN A 187 -16.90 4.62 8.02
C GLN A 187 -15.55 4.08 7.52
N LYS A 188 -14.46 4.39 8.23
CA LYS A 188 -13.13 3.79 8.00
C LYS A 188 -12.80 2.87 9.16
N CYS A 189 -12.28 1.68 8.85
CA CYS A 189 -11.96 0.66 9.85
C CYS A 189 -10.54 0.12 9.66
N SER A 190 -10.02 -0.47 10.73
CA SER A 190 -8.75 -1.18 10.78
C SER A 190 -8.92 -2.50 11.52
N LEU A 191 -8.13 -3.50 11.12
CA LEU A 191 -7.90 -4.71 11.89
C LEU A 191 -6.58 -4.51 12.65
N ILE A 192 -6.63 -4.66 13.95
CA ILE A 192 -5.48 -4.51 14.84
C ILE A 192 -5.18 -5.89 15.46
N ALA A 193 -3.94 -6.36 15.35
CA ALA A 193 -3.44 -7.48 16.14
C ALA A 193 -2.92 -6.94 17.46
N VAL A 194 -3.34 -7.54 18.57
CA VAL A 194 -2.87 -7.19 19.91
C VAL A 194 -2.05 -8.37 20.43
N GLY A 195 -0.79 -8.14 20.74
CA GLY A 195 0.11 -9.15 21.28
C GLY A 195 -0.18 -9.43 22.76
N LYS A 196 0.26 -10.58 23.26
CA LYS A 196 0.21 -10.96 24.69
C LYS A 196 1.00 -10.02 25.60
N ASN A 197 1.90 -9.24 25.02
CA ASN A 197 2.66 -8.17 25.68
C ASN A 197 1.91 -6.82 25.71
N GLY A 198 0.73 -6.72 25.09
CA GLY A 198 -0.07 -5.50 24.95
C GLY A 198 0.33 -4.58 23.80
N GLU A 199 1.35 -4.92 23.01
CA GLU A 199 1.73 -4.18 21.81
C GLU A 199 0.66 -4.36 20.72
N ARG A 200 0.47 -3.32 19.90
CA ARG A 200 -0.62 -3.24 18.93
C ARG A 200 -0.06 -2.99 17.54
N GLU A 201 -0.40 -3.84 16.59
CA GLU A 201 -0.01 -3.70 15.19
C GLU A 201 -1.23 -3.57 14.28
N THR A 202 -1.22 -2.57 13.38
CA THR A 202 -2.28 -2.45 12.37
C THR A 202 -2.03 -3.42 11.23
N VAL A 203 -2.88 -4.44 11.14
CA VAL A 203 -2.78 -5.51 10.15
C VAL A 203 -3.16 -5.01 8.76
N THR A 204 -4.24 -4.21 8.70
CA THR A 204 -4.78 -3.62 7.46
C THR A 204 -5.85 -2.57 7.79
N SER A 205 -6.17 -1.70 6.83
CA SER A 205 -7.24 -0.70 6.95
C SER A 205 -8.06 -0.58 5.66
N TRP A 206 -9.33 -0.17 5.78
CA TRP A 206 -10.26 -0.10 4.66
C TRP A 206 -11.38 0.93 4.90
N SER A 207 -12.11 1.22 3.83
CA SER A 207 -13.34 2.02 3.87
C SER A 207 -14.56 1.10 3.79
N VAL A 208 -15.58 1.41 4.58
CA VAL A 208 -16.92 0.86 4.46
C VAL A 208 -17.81 1.88 3.74
N PRO A 209 -18.32 1.57 2.54
CA PRO A 209 -19.23 2.46 1.81
C PRO A 209 -20.62 2.47 2.45
N ASP A 210 -21.49 3.43 2.08
CA ASP A 210 -22.87 3.56 2.60
C ASP A 210 -23.68 2.26 2.55
N ARG A 211 -23.45 1.45 1.51
CA ARG A 211 -24.13 0.16 1.33
C ARG A 211 -23.72 -0.92 2.34
N GLY A 212 -22.63 -0.74 3.08
CA GLY A 212 -22.08 -1.72 4.02
C GLY A 212 -21.56 -3.01 3.39
N TYR A 213 -21.26 -3.98 4.26
CA TYR A 213 -20.80 -5.33 3.93
C TYR A 213 -21.50 -6.39 4.77
N GLY A 214 -21.86 -7.51 4.13
CA GLY A 214 -22.42 -8.69 4.78
C GLY A 214 -23.72 -8.43 5.54
N LEU A 215 -24.57 -7.51 5.08
CA LEU A 215 -25.85 -7.19 5.70
C LEU A 215 -26.90 -8.24 5.29
N PRO A 216 -27.52 -8.99 6.23
CA PRO A 216 -28.48 -10.05 5.88
C PRO A 216 -29.69 -9.54 5.09
N ASP A 217 -30.23 -8.39 5.49
CA ASP A 217 -31.46 -7.81 4.94
C ASP A 217 -31.22 -6.77 3.83
N ALA A 218 -29.99 -6.70 3.30
CA ALA A 218 -29.66 -5.74 2.25
C ALA A 218 -30.45 -6.02 0.97
N LYS A 219 -30.87 -4.95 0.26
CA LYS A 219 -31.61 -5.06 -1.01
C LYS A 219 -30.75 -5.52 -2.20
N THR A 220 -29.43 -5.31 -2.14
CA THR A 220 -28.52 -5.63 -3.25
C THR A 220 -27.62 -6.80 -2.90
N ASP A 221 -27.30 -7.65 -3.88
CA ASP A 221 -26.38 -8.77 -3.68
C ASP A 221 -25.00 -8.32 -3.20
N LYS A 222 -24.52 -7.17 -3.69
CA LYS A 222 -23.23 -6.61 -3.29
C LYS A 222 -23.16 -6.25 -1.80
N ALA A 223 -24.26 -5.81 -1.21
CA ALA A 223 -24.31 -5.47 0.22
C ALA A 223 -24.52 -6.71 1.12
N ARG A 224 -25.11 -7.78 0.58
CA ARG A 224 -25.21 -9.09 1.26
C ARG A 224 -23.88 -9.84 1.28
N GLN A 225 -22.97 -9.54 0.35
CA GLN A 225 -21.64 -10.16 0.31
C GLN A 225 -20.76 -9.67 1.46
N PRO A 226 -20.07 -10.58 2.18
CA PRO A 226 -19.09 -10.20 3.19
C PRO A 226 -17.89 -9.51 2.57
N LEU A 227 -17.15 -8.77 3.39
CA LEU A 227 -15.86 -8.21 3.02
C LEU A 227 -14.76 -9.24 3.27
N TYR A 228 -13.88 -9.44 2.28
CA TYR A 228 -12.65 -10.19 2.44
C TYR A 228 -11.45 -9.28 2.23
N ILE A 229 -10.54 -9.23 3.18
CA ILE A 229 -9.32 -8.41 3.10
C ILE A 229 -8.13 -9.21 3.63
N GLN A 230 -7.00 -9.13 2.92
CA GLN A 230 -5.73 -9.66 3.41
C GLN A 230 -4.92 -8.58 4.14
N GLY A 231 -4.12 -9.01 5.10
CA GLY A 231 -3.16 -8.18 5.82
C GLY A 231 -2.14 -9.05 6.56
N GLY A 232 -1.25 -8.44 7.33
CA GLY A 232 -0.32 -9.20 8.16
C GLY A 232 0.19 -8.43 9.36
N ALA A 233 0.68 -9.16 10.35
CA ALA A 233 1.37 -8.66 11.54
C ALA A 233 2.78 -9.26 11.60
N ALA A 234 3.73 -8.55 12.22
CA ALA A 234 5.06 -9.08 12.48
C ALA A 234 5.07 -10.11 13.61
N PHE A 235 4.06 -10.10 14.49
CA PHE A 235 3.84 -11.15 15.49
C PHE A 235 3.80 -12.55 14.86
N GLU A 236 4.44 -13.52 15.51
CA GLU A 236 4.15 -14.93 15.29
C GLU A 236 2.72 -15.26 15.75
N PRO A 237 2.04 -16.27 15.17
CA PRO A 237 0.64 -16.55 15.50
C PRO A 237 0.39 -16.79 17.00
N ASN A 238 1.36 -17.40 17.70
CA ASN A 238 1.32 -17.68 19.13
C ASN A 238 1.62 -16.46 20.02
N GLU A 239 2.10 -15.34 19.48
CA GLU A 239 2.34 -14.09 20.20
C GLU A 239 1.11 -13.20 20.26
N ILE A 240 0.14 -13.44 19.36
CA ILE A 240 -1.12 -12.70 19.30
C ILE A 240 -2.05 -13.20 20.42
N ASP A 241 -2.64 -12.25 21.14
CA ASP A 241 -3.64 -12.50 22.19
C ASP A 241 -5.05 -12.42 21.60
N HIS A 242 -5.33 -11.36 20.86
CA HIS A 242 -6.62 -11.16 20.19
C HIS A 242 -6.48 -10.17 19.02
N PHE A 243 -7.51 -10.13 18.18
CA PHE A 243 -7.68 -9.16 17.11
C PHE A 243 -8.83 -8.22 17.41
N GLN A 244 -8.69 -6.95 17.04
CA GLN A 244 -9.75 -5.96 17.17
C GLN A 244 -10.08 -5.36 15.81
N VAL A 245 -11.36 -5.36 15.46
CA VAL A 245 -11.86 -4.52 14.37
C VAL A 245 -12.31 -3.21 14.98
N MET A 246 -11.60 -2.14 14.64
CA MET A 246 -11.86 -0.80 15.15
C MET A 246 -12.20 0.16 14.03
N THR A 247 -13.03 1.14 14.32
CA THR A 247 -13.17 2.32 13.48
C THR A 247 -12.06 3.32 13.75
N PHE A 248 -11.81 4.24 12.80
CA PHE A 248 -10.76 5.25 12.95
C PHE A 248 -11.04 6.29 14.04
N ASP A 249 -12.30 6.46 14.43
CA ASP A 249 -12.74 7.28 15.58
C ASP A 249 -12.64 6.53 16.93
N GLY A 250 -12.10 5.31 16.95
CA GLY A 250 -11.76 4.58 18.17
C GLY A 250 -12.87 3.66 18.71
N LYS A 251 -13.96 3.44 17.96
CA LYS A 251 -15.02 2.51 18.36
C LYS A 251 -14.61 1.07 18.04
N LEU A 252 -14.66 0.20 19.04
CA LEU A 252 -14.54 -1.25 18.87
C LEU A 252 -15.82 -1.79 18.22
N LEU A 253 -15.67 -2.54 17.12
CA LEU A 253 -16.78 -3.20 16.44
C LEU A 253 -16.90 -4.66 16.86
N VAL A 254 -15.78 -5.38 16.92
CA VAL A 254 -15.71 -6.77 17.37
C VAL A 254 -14.27 -7.10 17.78
N GLU A 255 -14.15 -7.95 18.78
CA GLU A 255 -12.89 -8.55 19.25
C GLU A 255 -12.93 -10.06 18.97
N VAL A 256 -11.82 -10.62 18.52
CA VAL A 256 -11.67 -12.04 18.17
C VAL A 256 -10.46 -12.61 18.89
N ASP A 257 -10.68 -13.54 19.82
CA ASP A 257 -9.60 -14.21 20.55
C ASP A 257 -8.77 -15.10 19.62
N ALA A 258 -7.44 -15.08 19.79
CA ALA A 258 -6.48 -15.84 18.97
C ALA A 258 -6.07 -17.19 19.59
#